data_AF-A0A7C7TL29-F1
#
_entry.id   AF-A0A7C7TL29-F1
#
_cell.length_a   1.000
_cell.length_b   1.000
_cell.length_c   1.000
_cell.angle_alpha   90.00
_cell.angle_beta   90.00
_cell.angle_gamma   90.00
#
_symmetry.space_group_name_H-M   'P 1'
#
loop_
_entity.id
_entity.type
_entity.pdbx_description
1 polymer ?
#
loop_
_entity_poly.entity_id
_entity_poly.type
_entity_poly.pdbx_seq_one_letter_code
_entity_poly.pdbx_strand_id
1 'polypeptide(L)'
;MAAQSCAKHERGRHAAEATGKKNYGHIPHLPGSRMQAHGTRYELSHEPFVVFDLMVGDKRMPYDEFAERIAVGEFVPPTLLHRGGPLSLDETLKRLGERGFHGSLDPVEGAVWRVERDKPTGKNGERRHIVDCLVKYVRPGKLDGIYLPELSGQESVWNWRP
;
A
#
# COMPACT_ATOMS: atom_id res chain seq x y z
N MET A 1 -40.06 8.57 55.82
CA MET A 1 -39.70 8.72 54.39
C MET A 1 -39.19 10.12 54.17
N ALA A 2 -37.87 10.29 54.03
CA ALA A 2 -37.25 11.55 53.66
C ALA A 2 -36.18 11.24 52.62
N ALA A 3 -36.47 11.58 51.35
CA ALA A 3 -35.47 11.53 50.29
C ALA A 3 -34.93 12.95 50.13
N GLN A 4 -33.69 13.14 50.58
CA GLN A 4 -32.91 14.35 50.37
C GLN A 4 -32.45 14.42 48.90
N SER A 5 -32.60 15.61 48.33
CA SER A 5 -31.98 16.07 47.10
C SER A 5 -30.46 15.88 47.14
N CYS A 6 -29.89 15.25 46.10
CA CYS A 6 -28.44 15.18 45.90
C CYS A 6 -28.07 15.88 44.59
N ALA A 7 -27.15 16.82 44.72
CA ALA A 7 -26.77 17.83 43.75
C ALA A 7 -26.01 17.27 42.54
N LYS A 8 -26.22 17.95 41.41
CA LYS A 8 -25.49 17.78 40.15
C LYS A 8 -23.99 17.96 40.39
N HIS A 9 -23.19 16.98 39.96
CA HIS A 9 -21.74 17.09 39.85
C HIS A 9 -21.36 16.95 38.37
N GLU A 10 -21.40 18.07 37.64
CA GLU A 10 -20.90 18.16 36.28
C GLU A 10 -19.36 18.21 36.33
N ARG A 11 -18.73 17.05 36.17
CA ARG A 11 -17.29 16.99 35.90
C ARG A 11 -17.06 17.17 34.41
N GLY A 12 -16.63 18.38 34.03
CA GLY A 12 -16.11 18.69 32.72
C GLY A 12 -15.02 17.71 32.32
N ARG A 13 -15.21 17.06 31.18
CA ARG A 13 -14.14 16.44 30.40
C ARG A 13 -14.13 17.14 29.06
N HIS A 14 -13.25 18.13 28.93
CA HIS A 14 -12.78 18.60 27.63
C HIS A 14 -12.05 17.42 26.98
N ALA A 15 -12.77 16.62 26.20
CA ALA A 15 -12.15 15.78 25.20
C ALA A 15 -11.65 16.72 24.11
N ALA A 16 -10.34 16.97 24.12
CA ALA A 16 -9.67 17.64 23.01
C ALA A 16 -9.86 16.76 21.76
N GLU A 17 -10.76 17.20 20.89
CA GLU A 17 -10.99 16.62 19.58
C GLU A 17 -9.75 16.94 18.72
N ALA A 18 -8.79 16.01 18.73
CA ALA A 18 -7.65 16.06 17.84
C ALA A 18 -8.13 15.83 16.41
N THR A 19 -8.61 16.89 15.76
CA THR A 19 -8.85 16.99 14.33
C THR A 19 -7.50 17.02 13.60
N GLY A 20 -6.73 15.93 13.74
CA GLY A 20 -5.55 15.67 12.94
C GLY A 20 -6.00 15.37 11.53
N LYS A 21 -6.06 16.39 10.67
CA LYS A 21 -6.06 16.21 9.22
C LYS A 21 -4.82 15.39 8.87
N LYS A 22 -5.01 14.08 8.68
CA LYS A 22 -3.99 13.20 8.14
C LYS A 22 -3.83 13.59 6.67
N ASN A 23 -2.88 14.48 6.40
CA ASN A 23 -2.41 14.72 5.05
C ASN A 23 -1.66 13.46 4.59
N TYR A 24 -2.40 12.46 4.14
CA TYR A 24 -1.81 11.44 3.28
C TYR A 24 -1.40 12.17 2.02
N GLY A 25 -0.09 12.26 1.77
CA GLY A 25 0.44 12.82 0.53
C GLY A 25 -0.34 12.22 -0.64
N HIS A 26 -0.93 13.09 -1.45
CA HIS A 26 -1.59 12.70 -2.69
C HIS A 26 -0.49 12.23 -3.64
N ILE A 27 -0.21 10.92 -3.64
CA ILE A 27 0.55 10.30 -4.73
C ILE A 27 -0.44 10.20 -5.89
N PRO A 28 -0.28 10.96 -6.99
CA PRO A 28 -1.10 10.73 -8.16
C PRO A 28 -0.97 9.27 -8.56
N HIS A 29 -2.10 8.58 -8.56
CA HIS A 29 -2.29 7.23 -9.06
C HIS A 29 -2.04 7.24 -10.57
N LEU A 30 -0.78 7.33 -10.96
CA LEU A 30 -0.35 6.82 -12.25
C LEU A 30 -0.21 5.31 -12.04
N PRO A 31 -0.89 4.45 -12.82
CA PRO A 31 -0.43 3.08 -13.01
C PRO A 31 0.95 3.19 -13.65
N GLY A 32 1.97 3.36 -12.82
CA GLY A 32 3.28 3.80 -13.25
C GLY A 32 4.05 2.63 -13.80
N SER A 33 4.03 2.48 -15.13
CA SER A 33 5.05 1.71 -15.84
C SER A 33 6.43 2.09 -15.29
N ARG A 34 7.23 1.12 -14.87
CA ARG A 34 8.59 1.35 -14.36
C ARG A 34 9.59 1.70 -15.47
N MET A 35 9.12 2.01 -16.68
CA MET A 35 9.95 2.26 -17.85
C MET A 35 10.85 3.49 -17.68
N GLN A 36 10.33 4.60 -17.16
CA GLN A 36 11.13 5.77 -16.79
C GLN A 36 11.41 5.73 -15.28
N ALA A 37 12.65 6.01 -14.88
CA ALA A 37 12.98 6.14 -13.46
C ALA A 37 12.48 7.50 -12.97
N HIS A 38 11.59 7.50 -11.97
CA HIS A 38 11.14 8.72 -11.29
C HIS A 38 11.78 8.86 -9.91
N GLY A 39 12.03 7.75 -9.23
CA GLY A 39 12.62 7.73 -7.89
C GLY A 39 13.60 6.57 -7.65
N THR A 40 13.39 5.44 -8.33
CA THR A 40 14.22 4.24 -8.20
C THR A 40 14.63 3.77 -9.60
N ARG A 41 15.91 3.44 -9.77
CA ARG A 41 16.42 2.85 -11.00
C ARG A 41 16.36 1.33 -10.91
N TYR A 42 16.08 0.71 -12.04
CA TYR A 42 15.95 -0.74 -12.15
C TYR A 42 16.74 -1.26 -13.36
N GLU A 43 17.37 -2.42 -13.18
CA GLU A 43 17.82 -3.29 -14.25
C GLU A 43 16.82 -4.45 -14.34
N LEU A 44 15.81 -4.28 -15.19
CA LEU A 44 14.66 -5.18 -15.23
C LEU A 44 14.97 -6.44 -16.06
N SER A 45 14.72 -7.61 -15.49
CA SER A 45 14.76 -8.90 -16.20
C SER A 45 13.42 -9.29 -16.83
N HIS A 46 12.40 -8.45 -16.65
CA HIS A 46 11.04 -8.64 -17.12
C HIS A 46 10.47 -7.30 -17.62
N GLU A 47 9.24 -7.30 -18.15
CA GLU A 47 8.58 -6.08 -18.60
C GLU A 47 8.44 -5.03 -17.49
N PRO A 48 8.43 -3.72 -17.81
CA PRO A 48 8.36 -2.66 -16.80
C PRO A 48 7.02 -2.55 -16.07
N PHE A 49 6.01 -3.30 -16.51
CA PHE A 49 4.69 -3.32 -15.90
C PHE A 49 4.59 -4.42 -14.85
N VAL A 50 4.45 -4.03 -13.57
CA VAL A 50 4.26 -4.96 -12.46
C VAL A 50 2.84 -4.82 -11.93
N VAL A 51 2.02 -5.85 -12.11
CA VAL A 51 0.60 -5.83 -11.76
C VAL A 51 0.45 -6.12 -10.27
N PHE A 52 -0.10 -5.18 -9.50
CA PHE A 52 -0.20 -5.32 -8.03
C PHE A 52 -1.63 -5.37 -7.50
N ASP A 53 -2.63 -5.10 -8.34
CA ASP A 53 -4.05 -5.13 -7.96
C ASP A 53 -4.93 -5.33 -9.18
N LEU A 54 -6.16 -5.79 -8.95
CA LEU A 54 -7.22 -5.82 -9.95
C LEU A 54 -8.49 -5.21 -9.37
N MET A 55 -8.96 -4.14 -9.99
CA MET A 55 -10.20 -3.47 -9.62
C MET A 55 -11.38 -4.09 -10.39
N VAL A 56 -12.45 -4.44 -9.69
CA VAL A 56 -13.76 -4.81 -10.25
C VAL A 56 -14.78 -3.79 -9.77
N GLY A 57 -15.14 -2.87 -10.67
CA GLY A 57 -15.89 -1.67 -10.28
C GLY A 57 -15.07 -0.83 -9.29
N ASP A 58 -15.64 -0.56 -8.12
CA ASP A 58 -15.01 0.20 -7.04
C ASP A 58 -14.26 -0.67 -6.01
N LYS A 59 -14.25 -2.00 -6.21
CA LYS A 59 -13.65 -2.96 -5.25
C LYS A 59 -12.36 -3.56 -5.80
N ARG A 60 -11.45 -3.88 -4.88
CA ARG A 60 -10.26 -4.69 -5.16
C ARG A 60 -10.61 -6.17 -5.06
N MET A 61 -10.10 -6.95 -6.01
CA MET A 61 -10.22 -8.41 -6.00
C MET A 61 -9.34 -9.03 -4.93
N PRO A 62 -9.80 -10.00 -4.12
CA PRO A 62 -8.92 -10.72 -3.18
C PRO A 62 -7.67 -11.30 -3.83
N TYR A 63 -6.59 -11.44 -3.07
CA TYR A 63 -5.26 -11.76 -3.60
C TYR A 63 -5.22 -13.07 -4.38
N ASP A 64 -5.98 -14.09 -3.95
CA ASP A 64 -6.02 -15.40 -4.62
C ASP A 64 -6.62 -15.29 -6.00
N GLU A 65 -7.82 -14.74 -6.08
CA GLU A 65 -8.51 -14.52 -7.34
C GLU A 65 -7.69 -13.61 -8.26
N PHE A 66 -7.02 -12.60 -7.69
CA PHE A 66 -6.10 -11.73 -8.40
C PHE A 66 -4.91 -12.52 -8.99
N ALA A 67 -4.22 -13.31 -8.17
CA ALA A 67 -3.06 -14.10 -8.54
C ALA A 67 -3.39 -15.13 -9.63
N GLU A 68 -4.52 -15.82 -9.50
CA GLU A 68 -5.02 -16.76 -10.50
C GLU A 68 -5.27 -16.08 -11.85
N ARG A 69 -5.89 -14.89 -11.85
CA ARG A 69 -6.17 -14.16 -13.09
C ARG A 69 -4.93 -13.66 -13.80
N ILE A 70 -3.96 -13.10 -13.06
CA ILE A 70 -2.74 -12.58 -13.68
C ILE A 70 -1.84 -13.70 -14.19
N ALA A 71 -1.90 -14.89 -13.58
CA ALA A 71 -1.13 -16.05 -14.02
C ALA A 71 -1.53 -16.50 -15.44
N VAL A 72 -2.84 -16.44 -15.76
CA VAL A 72 -3.33 -16.75 -17.12
C VAL A 72 -2.77 -15.79 -18.18
N GLY A 73 -2.54 -14.53 -17.80
CA GLY A 73 -1.95 -13.51 -18.67
C GLY A 73 -0.43 -13.42 -18.58
N GLU A 74 0.23 -14.30 -17.83
CA GLU A 74 1.68 -14.30 -17.58
C GLU A 74 2.24 -12.97 -17.06
N PHE A 75 1.41 -12.16 -16.40
CA PHE A 75 1.85 -10.87 -15.86
C PHE A 75 2.72 -11.07 -14.61
N VAL A 76 3.71 -10.20 -14.43
CA VAL A 76 4.59 -10.20 -13.26
C VAL A 76 3.95 -9.46 -12.08
N PRO A 77 3.72 -10.11 -10.91
CA PRO A 77 3.30 -9.43 -9.69
C PRO A 77 4.47 -8.94 -8.84
N PRO A 78 4.24 -8.04 -7.86
CA PRO A 78 5.16 -7.84 -6.77
C PRO A 78 5.43 -9.16 -6.03
N THR A 79 6.66 -9.35 -5.58
CA THR A 79 7.00 -10.52 -4.75
C THR A 79 6.18 -10.55 -3.45
N LEU A 80 5.48 -11.66 -3.21
CA LEU A 80 4.75 -11.92 -1.98
C LEU A 80 5.72 -12.29 -0.86
N LEU A 81 5.96 -11.36 0.08
CA LEU A 81 6.89 -11.58 1.20
C LEU A 81 6.33 -12.51 2.28
N HIS A 82 5.01 -12.49 2.46
CA HIS A 82 4.31 -13.27 3.48
C HIS A 82 2.82 -13.34 3.19
N ARG A 83 2.22 -14.45 3.60
CA ARG A 83 0.78 -14.69 3.56
C ARG A 83 0.33 -15.33 4.86
N GLY A 84 -0.82 -14.89 5.36
CA GLY A 84 -1.42 -15.39 6.59
C GLY A 84 -1.60 -14.26 7.60
N GLY A 85 -1.13 -14.49 8.82
CA GLY A 85 -1.25 -13.53 9.92
C GLY A 85 -0.51 -12.20 9.70
N PRO A 86 -0.60 -11.27 10.67
CA PRO A 86 0.13 -10.01 10.61
C PRO A 86 1.65 -10.26 10.59
N LEU A 87 2.37 -9.47 9.78
CA LEU A 87 3.84 -9.46 9.71
C LEU A 87 4.35 -8.09 10.18
N SER A 88 5.33 -8.08 11.08
CA SER A 88 5.92 -6.83 11.59
C SER A 88 6.74 -6.11 10.51
N LEU A 89 6.95 -4.81 10.69
CA LEU A 89 7.79 -4.01 9.80
C LEU A 89 9.22 -4.56 9.72
N ASP A 90 9.85 -4.85 10.86
CA ASP A 90 11.25 -5.31 10.91
C ASP A 90 11.45 -6.62 10.13
N GLU A 91 10.56 -7.59 10.33
CA GLU A 91 10.61 -8.86 9.60
C GLU A 91 10.30 -8.65 8.11
N THR A 92 9.40 -7.72 7.78
CA THR A 92 9.13 -7.36 6.38
C THR A 92 10.36 -6.77 5.71
N LEU A 93 11.05 -5.83 6.36
CA LEU A 93 12.27 -5.20 5.81
C LEU A 93 13.42 -6.19 5.69
N LYS A 94 13.52 -7.14 6.62
CA LYS A 94 14.49 -8.24 6.56
C LYS A 94 14.24 -9.13 5.35
N ARG A 95 12.98 -9.53 5.10
CA ARG A 95 12.60 -10.35 3.94
C ARG A 95 12.72 -9.59 2.62
N LEU A 96 12.34 -8.32 2.60
CA LEU A 96 12.45 -7.47 1.42
C LEU A 96 13.91 -7.22 1.03
N GLY A 97 14.80 -7.15 2.01
CA GLY A 97 16.19 -6.73 1.79
C GLY A 97 16.28 -5.29 1.30
N GLU A 98 17.48 -4.90 0.86
CA GLU A 98 17.72 -3.53 0.39
C GLU A 98 17.21 -3.31 -1.03
N ARG A 99 17.39 -4.29 -1.93
CA ARG A 99 17.10 -4.16 -3.38
C ARG A 99 15.84 -4.89 -3.85
N GLY A 100 15.12 -5.56 -2.94
CA GLY A 100 13.95 -6.34 -3.31
C GLY A 100 14.25 -7.39 -4.38
N PHE A 101 13.28 -7.64 -5.25
CA PHE A 101 13.25 -8.81 -6.13
C PHE A 101 12.98 -8.49 -7.60
N HIS A 102 12.98 -7.20 -7.96
CA HIS A 102 12.65 -6.73 -9.31
C HIS A 102 13.80 -5.91 -9.92
N GLY A 103 15.05 -6.28 -9.61
CA GLY A 103 16.24 -5.67 -10.22
C GLY A 103 16.53 -4.22 -9.80
N SER A 104 16.15 -3.82 -8.58
CA SER A 104 16.42 -2.45 -8.11
C SER A 104 17.92 -2.21 -7.98
N LEU A 105 18.42 -1.12 -8.57
CA LEU A 105 19.82 -0.68 -8.42
C LEU A 105 20.00 0.16 -7.15
N ASP A 106 18.95 0.89 -6.78
CA ASP A 106 18.86 1.70 -5.56
C ASP A 106 18.08 0.94 -4.46
N PRO A 107 18.11 1.38 -3.20
CA PRO A 107 17.24 0.83 -2.16
C PRO A 107 15.76 0.90 -2.58
N VAL A 108 15.03 -0.20 -2.40
CA VAL A 108 13.60 -0.24 -2.76
C VAL A 108 12.77 0.67 -1.87
N GLU A 109 11.74 1.28 -2.45
CA GLU A 109 10.90 2.27 -1.77
C GLU A 109 10.29 1.73 -0.47
N GLY A 110 9.83 0.48 -0.44
CA GLY A 110 9.24 -0.11 0.76
C GLY A 110 8.30 -1.27 0.45
N ALA A 111 7.28 -1.44 1.29
CA ALA A 111 6.35 -2.58 1.22
C ALA A 111 4.90 -2.15 1.44
N VAL A 112 3.98 -3.00 0.98
CA VAL A 112 2.53 -2.85 1.16
C VAL A 112 1.98 -4.08 1.88
N TRP A 113 1.16 -3.84 2.90
CA TRP A 113 0.34 -4.84 3.58
C TRP A 113 -1.07 -4.73 3.03
N ARG A 114 -1.54 -5.83 2.44
CA ARG A 114 -2.91 -5.99 1.98
C ARG A 114 -3.67 -6.76 3.06
N VAL A 115 -4.69 -6.14 3.63
CA VAL A 115 -5.49 -6.76 4.70
C VAL A 115 -6.79 -7.25 4.10
N GLU A 116 -6.97 -8.56 4.07
CA GLU A 116 -8.20 -9.22 3.60
C GLU A 116 -8.92 -9.87 4.78
N ARG A 117 -10.26 -9.90 4.71
CA ARG A 117 -11.10 -10.51 5.74
C ARG A 117 -12.49 -10.81 5.22
N ASP A 118 -13.15 -11.76 5.88
CA ASP A 118 -14.56 -11.99 5.66
C ASP A 118 -15.37 -10.89 6.36
N LYS A 119 -16.30 -10.25 5.63
CA LYS A 119 -17.28 -9.34 6.20
C LYS A 119 -18.71 -9.85 5.98
N PRO A 120 -19.63 -9.63 6.93
CA PRO A 120 -21.05 -9.93 6.72
C PRO A 120 -21.59 -9.16 5.51
N THR A 121 -22.45 -9.78 4.71
CA THR A 121 -23.07 -9.13 3.53
C THR A 121 -24.44 -8.51 3.83
N GLY A 122 -24.90 -8.59 5.08
CA GLY A 122 -26.25 -8.17 5.50
C GLY A 122 -27.30 -9.28 5.36
N LYS A 123 -26.97 -10.39 4.70
CA LYS A 123 -27.79 -11.61 4.71
C LYS A 123 -27.35 -12.52 5.84
N ASN A 124 -28.31 -13.16 6.51
CA ASN A 124 -28.04 -13.96 7.70
C ASN A 124 -27.07 -15.11 7.37
N GLY A 125 -25.97 -15.19 8.12
CA GLY A 125 -24.91 -16.18 7.92
C GLY A 125 -24.01 -15.97 6.71
N GLU A 126 -24.32 -15.04 5.81
CA GLU A 126 -23.52 -14.83 4.60
C GLU A 126 -22.35 -13.88 4.88
N ARG A 127 -21.15 -14.33 4.51
CA ARG A 127 -19.93 -13.54 4.57
C ARG A 127 -19.28 -13.50 3.20
N ARG A 128 -18.59 -12.41 2.93
CA ARG A 128 -17.81 -12.23 1.71
C ARG A 128 -16.37 -11.92 2.08
N HIS A 129 -15.45 -12.64 1.46
CA HIS A 129 -14.03 -12.33 1.53
C HIS A 129 -13.75 -11.06 0.73
N ILE A 130 -13.17 -10.05 1.37
CA ILE A 130 -12.88 -8.77 0.73
C ILE A 130 -11.51 -8.25 1.13
N VAL A 131 -10.98 -7.37 0.30
CA VAL A 131 -9.87 -6.47 0.67
C VAL A 131 -10.43 -5.34 1.52
N ASP A 132 -10.01 -5.26 2.78
CA ASP A 132 -10.47 -4.24 3.72
C ASP A 132 -9.67 -2.95 3.59
N CYS A 133 -8.34 -3.05 3.66
CA CYS A 133 -7.46 -1.91 3.51
C CYS A 133 -6.08 -2.31 3.01
N LEU A 134 -5.36 -1.32 2.49
CA LEU A 134 -3.94 -1.40 2.20
C LEU A 134 -3.21 -0.42 3.10
N VAL A 135 -2.10 -0.85 3.67
CA VAL A 135 -1.17 -0.01 4.43
C VAL A 135 0.18 -0.09 3.75
N LYS A 136 0.88 1.02 3.64
CA LYS A 136 2.22 1.05 3.04
C LYS A 136 3.23 1.64 4.00
N TYR A 137 4.46 1.15 3.89
CA TYR A 137 5.64 1.76 4.47
C TYR A 137 6.56 2.20 3.35
N VAL A 138 7.13 3.39 3.49
CA VAL A 138 8.14 3.95 2.59
C VAL A 138 9.39 4.19 3.42
N ARG A 139 10.54 3.73 2.94
CA ARG A 139 11.84 3.90 3.60
C ARG A 139 12.16 5.40 3.74
N PRO A 140 12.68 5.84 4.90
CA PRO A 140 13.22 7.17 5.08
C PRO A 140 14.30 7.46 4.03
N GLY A 141 14.29 8.67 3.47
CA GLY A 141 15.27 9.10 2.46
C GLY A 141 14.84 8.84 1.01
N LYS A 142 13.67 8.27 0.76
CA LYS A 142 13.11 8.24 -0.60
C LYS A 142 12.83 9.65 -1.10
N LEU A 143 13.39 9.99 -2.25
CA LEU A 143 13.20 11.29 -2.91
C LEU A 143 12.32 11.10 -4.15
N ASP A 144 11.12 11.67 -4.11
CA ASP A 144 10.19 11.65 -5.22
C ASP A 144 10.68 12.51 -6.38
N GLY A 145 10.65 11.97 -7.59
CA GLY A 145 10.94 12.73 -8.81
C GLY A 145 12.41 13.10 -9.02
N ILE A 146 13.36 12.54 -8.24
CA ILE A 146 14.79 12.87 -8.33
C ILE A 146 15.40 12.70 -9.72
N TYR A 147 14.79 11.87 -10.57
CA TYR A 147 15.24 11.62 -11.95
C TYR A 147 14.37 12.26 -13.02
N LEU A 148 13.34 13.04 -12.64
CA LEU A 148 12.53 13.79 -13.59
C LEU A 148 13.35 14.98 -14.13
N PRO A 149 13.37 15.23 -15.45
CA PRO A 149 14.11 16.34 -16.04
C PRO A 149 13.74 17.71 -15.44
N GLU A 150 12.47 17.91 -15.12
CA GLU A 150 11.92 19.15 -14.57
C GLU A 150 12.47 19.46 -13.16
N LEU A 151 12.95 18.44 -12.44
CA LEU A 151 13.50 18.56 -11.09
C LEU A 151 15.02 18.43 -11.06
N SER A 152 15.57 17.54 -11.89
CA SER A 152 17.00 17.22 -11.92
C SER A 152 17.83 18.13 -12.84
N GLY A 153 17.19 18.74 -13.85
CA GLY A 153 17.88 19.44 -14.94
C GLY A 153 18.68 18.51 -15.85
N GLN A 154 18.52 17.19 -15.72
CA GLN A 154 19.20 16.17 -16.52
C GLN A 154 18.25 15.55 -17.54
N GLU A 155 18.80 14.77 -18.48
CA GLU A 155 17.98 13.95 -19.38
C GLU A 155 17.20 12.87 -18.62
N SER A 156 16.13 12.38 -19.24
CA SER A 156 15.31 11.30 -18.68
C SER A 156 16.12 10.02 -18.48
N VAL A 157 16.05 9.46 -17.27
CA VAL A 157 16.61 8.15 -16.96
C VAL A 157 15.59 7.06 -17.28
N TRP A 158 15.99 6.06 -18.08
CA TRP A 158 15.13 4.97 -18.52
C TRP A 158 15.62 3.64 -17.94
N ASN A 159 14.71 2.90 -17.28
CA ASN A 159 14.97 1.55 -16.76
C ASN A 159 14.75 0.46 -17.82
N TRP A 160 14.04 0.79 -18.91
CA TRP A 160 13.67 -0.15 -19.95
C TRP A 160 13.55 0.56 -21.30
N ARG A 161 13.89 -0.16 -22.38
CA ARG A 161 13.67 0.25 -23.77
C ARG A 161 13.02 -0.94 -24.53
N PRO A 162 12.04 -0.69 -25.41
CA PRO A 162 11.39 -1.73 -26.22
C PRO A 162 12.33 -2.48 -27.15
#